data_AF-A0A227J0A8-F1
#
_entry.id   AF-A0A227J0A8-F1
#
_cell.length_a   1.000
_cell.length_b   1.000
_cell.length_c   1.000
_cell.angle_alpha   90.00
_cell.angle_beta   90.00
_cell.angle_gamma   90.00
#
_symmetry.space_group_name_H-M   'P 1'
#
loop_
_entity.id
_entity.type
_entity.pdbx_description
1 polymer ?
#
loop_
_entity_poly.entity_id
_entity_poly.type
_entity_poly.pdbx_seq_one_letter_code
_entity_poly.pdbx_strand_id
1 'polypeptide(L)'
;DDIQVWRDRQCLSYETSSDRIKPQQVIETLHKLTNGDAYVASDVGQHQMFAALYYPFNKPRRWINSGGLGTMGFGLPAGMGVK
;
A
#
# COMPACT_ATOMS: atom_id res chain seq x y z
N ASP A 1 8.38 -20.93 -17.56
CA ASP A 1 9.07 -19.90 -16.78
C ASP A 1 8.33 -19.76 -15.47
N ASP A 2 8.91 -20.26 -14.37
CA ASP A 2 8.17 -20.53 -13.13
C ASP A 2 7.43 -19.30 -12.59
N ILE A 3 8.00 -18.10 -12.81
CA ILE A 3 7.44 -16.81 -12.39
C ILE A 3 6.01 -16.58 -12.90
N GLN A 4 5.71 -16.98 -14.15
CA GLN A 4 4.36 -16.77 -14.69
C GLN A 4 3.33 -17.66 -14.00
N VAL A 5 3.71 -18.89 -13.65
CA VAL A 5 2.84 -19.79 -12.86
C VAL A 5 2.46 -19.16 -11.51
N TRP A 6 3.37 -18.44 -10.85
CA TRP A 6 3.06 -17.73 -9.61
C TRP A 6 2.14 -16.53 -9.84
N ARG A 7 2.34 -15.77 -10.92
CA ARG A 7 1.48 -14.62 -11.26
C ARG A 7 0.07 -15.05 -11.65
N ASP A 8 -0.06 -16.15 -12.38
CA ASP A 8 -1.35 -16.68 -12.84
C ASP A 8 -2.26 -17.14 -11.68
N ARG A 9 -1.69 -17.43 -10.51
CA ARG A 9 -2.46 -17.75 -9.31
C ARG A 9 -3.28 -16.57 -8.76
N GLN A 10 -2.94 -15.34 -9.15
CA GLN A 10 -3.66 -14.12 -8.75
C GLN A 10 -3.92 -14.07 -7.22
N CYS A 11 -2.91 -14.40 -6.41
CA CYS A 11 -3.06 -14.56 -4.95
C CYS A 11 -3.49 -13.28 -4.19
N LEU A 12 -3.43 -12.12 -4.84
CA LEU A 12 -3.87 -10.83 -4.30
C LEU A 12 -5.22 -10.39 -4.86
N SER A 13 -5.88 -11.20 -5.69
CA SER A 13 -7.23 -10.89 -6.17
C SER A 13 -8.22 -10.90 -5.01
N TYR A 14 -9.21 -10.01 -5.08
CA TYR A 14 -10.23 -9.87 -4.07
C TYR A 14 -11.55 -9.42 -4.72
N GLU A 15 -12.67 -9.83 -4.12
CA GLU A 15 -13.99 -9.44 -4.60
C GLU A 15 -14.38 -8.04 -4.11
N THR A 16 -14.91 -7.25 -5.04
CA THR A 16 -15.45 -5.91 -4.77
C THR A 16 -16.97 -5.98 -4.64
N SER A 17 -17.56 -5.25 -3.69
CA SER A 17 -19.01 -5.08 -3.60
C SER A 17 -19.39 -3.61 -3.48
N SER A 18 -20.60 -3.26 -3.89
CA SER A 18 -21.16 -1.90 -3.76
C SER A 18 -21.40 -1.50 -2.30
N ASP A 19 -21.65 -2.49 -1.44
CA ASP A 19 -22.15 -2.25 -0.09
C ASP A 19 -21.04 -1.92 0.90
N ARG A 20 -19.79 -2.31 0.61
CA ARG A 20 -18.64 -2.09 1.49
C ARG A 20 -17.36 -1.86 0.70
N ILE A 21 -16.61 -0.85 1.11
CA ILE A 21 -15.28 -0.58 0.56
C ILE A 21 -14.26 -1.48 1.27
N LYS A 22 -13.53 -2.27 0.49
CA LYS A 22 -12.41 -3.08 0.98
C LYS A 22 -11.16 -2.22 1.12
N PRO A 23 -10.30 -2.45 2.13
CA PRO A 23 -9.06 -1.69 2.31
C PRO A 23 -8.16 -1.68 1.07
N GLN A 24 -8.06 -2.82 0.37
CA GLN A 24 -7.33 -2.98 -0.88
C GLN A 24 -7.76 -1.96 -1.94
N GLN A 25 -9.08 -1.76 -2.09
CA GLN A 25 -9.66 -0.81 -3.05
C GLN A 25 -9.24 0.62 -2.71
N VAL A 26 -9.19 0.98 -1.42
CA VAL A 26 -8.78 2.31 -0.99
C VAL A 26 -7.35 2.58 -1.43
N ILE A 27 -6.43 1.64 -1.17
CA ILE A 27 -5.02 1.78 -1.52
C ILE A 27 -4.81 1.87 -3.04
N GLU A 28 -5.47 1.00 -3.81
CA GLU A 28 -5.39 1.05 -5.28
C GLU A 28 -5.99 2.34 -5.85
N THR A 29 -7.08 2.82 -5.26
CA THR A 29 -7.72 4.10 -5.66
C THR A 29 -6.80 5.27 -5.35
N LEU A 30 -6.13 5.28 -4.20
CA LEU A 30 -5.12 6.29 -3.88
C LEU A 30 -3.99 6.30 -4.90
N HIS A 31 -3.48 5.13 -5.31
CA HIS A 31 -2.49 5.06 -6.38
C HIS A 31 -3.02 5.66 -7.69
N LYS A 32 -4.22 5.25 -8.13
CA LYS A 32 -4.85 5.74 -9.38
C LYS A 32 -5.04 7.26 -9.36
N LEU A 33 -5.52 7.83 -8.26
CA LEU A 33 -5.76 9.27 -8.14
C LEU A 33 -4.46 10.08 -8.08
N THR A 34 -3.38 9.49 -7.57
CA THR A 34 -2.08 10.16 -7.42
C THR A 34 -1.12 9.83 -8.56
N ASN A 35 -1.54 9.02 -9.54
CA ASN A 35 -0.68 8.44 -10.58
C ASN A 35 0.59 7.76 -10.00
N GLY A 36 0.52 7.28 -8.75
CA GLY A 36 1.65 6.70 -8.01
C GLY A 36 2.78 7.67 -7.68
N ASP A 37 2.54 8.98 -7.76
CA ASP A 37 3.53 10.02 -7.46
C ASP A 37 3.53 10.47 -5.99
N ALA A 38 2.52 10.07 -5.22
CA ALA A 38 2.41 10.44 -3.81
C ALA A 38 3.52 9.82 -2.96
N TYR A 39 3.91 10.57 -1.92
CA TYR A 39 4.60 9.99 -0.77
C TYR A 39 3.55 9.34 0.14
N VAL A 40 3.71 8.05 0.41
CA VAL A 40 2.80 7.26 1.25
C VAL A 40 3.48 7.02 2.58
N ALA A 41 2.96 7.64 3.63
CA ALA A 41 3.34 7.33 5.00
C ALA A 41 2.32 6.33 5.58
N SER A 42 2.80 5.16 6.02
CA SER A 42 1.97 4.17 6.71
C SER A 42 2.41 4.03 8.15
N ASP A 43 1.43 3.91 9.04
CA ASP A 43 1.70 3.47 10.40
C ASP A 43 1.93 1.94 10.42
N VAL A 44 2.11 1.35 11.60
CA VAL A 44 2.35 -0.09 11.77
C VAL A 44 1.04 -0.83 12.04
N GLY A 45 0.73 -1.82 11.20
CA GLY A 45 -0.47 -2.66 11.32
C GLY A 45 -0.99 -3.18 9.98
N GLN A 46 -2.28 -3.52 9.91
CA GLN A 46 -2.89 -4.07 8.68
C GLN A 46 -2.79 -3.11 7.49
N HIS A 47 -2.91 -1.79 7.72
CA HIS A 47 -2.77 -0.78 6.67
C HIS A 47 -1.34 -0.73 6.09
N GLN A 48 -0.30 -1.08 6.88
CA GLN A 48 1.06 -1.27 6.37
C GLN A 48 1.11 -2.43 5.37
N MET A 49 0.47 -3.55 5.71
CA MET A 49 0.40 -4.72 4.83
C MET A 49 -0.38 -4.40 3.55
N PHE A 50 -1.50 -3.68 3.65
CA PHE A 50 -2.26 -3.26 2.48
C PHE A 50 -1.47 -2.30 1.58
N ALA A 51 -0.75 -1.32 2.17
CA ALA A 51 0.13 -0.44 1.41
C ALA A 51 1.23 -1.24 0.67
N ALA A 52 1.83 -2.22 1.33
CA ALA A 52 2.88 -3.07 0.75
C ALA A 52 2.39 -3.93 -0.42
N LEU A 53 1.16 -4.46 -0.31
CA LEU A 53 0.62 -5.43 -1.28
C LEU A 53 -0.17 -4.77 -2.43
N TYR A 54 -0.80 -3.61 -2.19
CA TYR A 54 -1.77 -3.01 -3.12
C TYR A 54 -1.43 -1.59 -3.58
N TYR A 55 -0.35 -0.96 -3.09
CA TYR A 55 0.14 0.30 -3.64
C TYR A 55 1.32 0.03 -4.58
N PRO A 56 1.13 0.06 -5.92
CA PRO A 56 2.23 -0.16 -6.85
C PRO A 56 3.14 1.08 -6.92
N PHE A 57 4.18 1.12 -6.08
CA PHE A 57 5.11 2.25 -6.01
C PHE A 57 5.90 2.43 -7.31
N ASN A 58 5.68 3.55 -8.00
CA ASN A 58 6.33 3.84 -9.29
C ASN A 58 7.76 4.40 -9.16
N LYS A 59 8.11 4.95 -7.98
CA LYS A 59 9.39 5.63 -7.74
C LYS A 59 10.03 5.16 -6.42
N PRO A 60 11.37 5.13 -6.33
CA PRO A 60 12.05 4.84 -5.07
C PRO A 60 11.75 5.91 -4.02
N ARG A 61 11.85 5.54 -2.73
CA ARG A 61 11.67 6.44 -1.58
C ARG A 61 10.26 7.07 -1.47
N ARG A 62 9.24 6.39 -1.99
CA ARG A 62 7.83 6.82 -1.90
C ARG A 62 7.04 6.18 -0.78
N TRP A 63 7.58 5.15 -0.12
CA TRP A 63 6.96 4.51 1.03
C TRP A 63 7.75 4.79 2.30
N ILE A 64 7.13 5.48 3.25
CA ILE A 64 7.71 5.87 4.53
C ILE A 64 6.99 5.05 5.59
N ASN A 65 7.70 4.11 6.23
CA ASN A 65 7.15 3.23 7.25
C ASN A 65 8.16 2.98 8.39
N SER A 66 7.66 2.43 9.50
CA SER A 66 8.49 1.96 10.63
C SER A 66 8.67 0.44 10.57
N GLY A 67 9.22 -0.09 9.47
CA GLY A 67 9.37 -1.54 9.26
C GLY A 67 10.44 -2.19 10.13
N GLY A 68 11.45 -1.44 10.57
CA GLY A 68 12.52 -1.96 11.43
C GLY A 68 12.14 -2.00 12.91
N LEU A 69 11.69 -0.86 13.45
CA LEU A 69 11.34 -0.74 14.88
C LEU A 69 9.89 -1.16 15.18
N GLY A 70 8.99 -1.09 14.19
CA GLY A 70 7.61 -1.55 14.36
C GLY A 70 6.75 -0.66 15.26
N THR A 71 7.09 0.62 15.42
CA THR A 71 6.37 1.52 16.34
C THR A 71 5.08 2.05 15.73
N MET A 72 3.96 1.80 16.40
CA MET A 72 2.67 2.42 16.10
C MET A 72 2.69 3.93 16.41
N GLY A 73 1.88 4.71 15.71
CA GLY A 73 1.87 6.17 15.74
C GLY A 73 2.90 6.84 14.83
N PHE A 74 3.62 6.07 13.99
CA PHE A 74 4.66 6.62 13.12
C PHE A 74 4.10 7.35 11.89
N GLY A 75 2.97 6.87 11.35
CA GLY A 75 2.48 7.29 10.04
C GLY A 75 2.18 8.78 9.93
N LEU A 76 1.49 9.37 10.91
CA LEU A 76 1.11 10.79 10.87
C LEU A 76 2.32 11.74 10.99
N PRO A 77 3.20 11.62 12.01
CA PRO A 77 4.42 12.43 12.09
C PRO A 77 5.30 12.29 10.84
N ALA A 78 5.44 11.08 10.30
CA ALA A 78 6.19 10.83 9.08
C ALA A 78 5.58 11.53 7.86
N GLY A 79 4.24 11.52 7.73
CA GLY A 79 3.53 12.22 6.65
C GLY A 79 3.66 13.75 6.72
N MET A 80 3.80 14.33 7.90
CA MET A 80 4.08 15.77 8.04
C MET A 80 5.52 16.14 7.69
N GLY A 81 6.48 15.23 7.94
CA GLY A 81 7.90 15.49 7.74
C GLY A 81 8.42 15.18 6.32
N VAL A 82 7.64 14.47 5.50
CA VAL A 82 8.04 14.10 4.14
C VAL A 82 7.94 15.30 3.19
N LYS A 83 8.89 15.42 2.25
CA LYS A 83 8.97 16.51 1.27
C LYS A 83 9.30 16.00 -0.13
#